data_AF-A0A6S7KM94-F1
#
_entry.id   AF-A0A6S7KM94-F1
#
_cell.length_a   1.000
_cell.length_b   1.000
_cell.length_c   1.000
_cell.angle_alpha   90.00
_cell.angle_beta   90.00
_cell.angle_gamma   90.00
#
_symmetry.space_group_name_H-M   'P 1'
#
loop_
_entity.id
_entity.type
_entity.pdbx_description
1 polymer ?
#
loop_
_entity_poly.entity_id
_entity_poly.type
_entity_poly.pdbx_seq_one_letter_code
_entity_poly.pdbx_strand_id
1 'polypeptide(L)'
;DPAYPLLPYVMKEFPAGGCTVKEQFYGYCLSSARMVIECSFGRLKGRFGALRREMDININELPQVLHACFIPHNFCEINKDPLPQEYIDCEMRYEREFQPVAATPGRQQSKEIQ
;
A
#
# COMPACT_ATOMS: atom_id res chain seq x y z
N ASP A 1 6.10 4.54 -5.33
CA ASP A 1 5.44 4.90 -4.05
C ASP A 1 6.30 5.87 -3.25
N PRO A 2 5.85 7.11 -3.04
CA PRO A 2 6.57 8.08 -2.24
C PRO A 2 6.40 7.95 -0.73
N ALA A 3 5.46 7.13 -0.25
CA ALA A 3 5.17 6.98 1.17
C ALA A 3 6.32 6.28 1.93
N TYR A 4 7.16 5.51 1.23
CA TYR A 4 8.28 4.78 1.83
C TYR A 4 9.63 5.29 1.30
N PRO A 5 10.52 5.78 2.18
CA PRO A 5 11.86 6.17 1.77
C PRO A 5 12.71 4.94 1.39
N LEU A 6 13.78 5.17 0.62
CA LEU A 6 14.80 4.15 0.40
C LEU A 6 15.57 3.94 1.69
N LEU A 7 15.59 2.70 2.20
CA LEU A 7 16.27 2.31 3.44
C LEU A 7 17.13 1.06 3.17
N PRO A 8 18.13 0.74 4.02
CA PRO A 8 18.96 -0.46 3.87
C PRO A 8 18.16 -1.77 3.78
N TYR A 9 16.92 -1.76 4.28
CA TYR A 9 15.98 -2.89 4.31
C TYR A 9 14.69 -2.64 3.52
N VAL A 10 14.55 -1.49 2.83
CA VAL A 10 13.38 -1.18 1.98
C VAL A 10 13.85 -0.60 0.66
N MET A 11 13.63 -1.35 -0.41
CA MET A 11 13.86 -0.88 -1.78
C MET A 11 12.62 -0.14 -2.31
N LYS A 12 12.85 0.82 -3.21
CA LYS A 12 11.78 1.54 -3.92
C LYS A 12 11.99 1.50 -5.43
N GLU A 13 10.97 1.92 -6.16
CA GLU A 13 10.99 2.03 -7.63
C GLU A 13 12.11 2.96 -8.09
N PHE A 14 12.72 2.62 -9.22
CA PHE A 14 13.71 3.48 -9.85
C PHE A 14 13.06 4.80 -10.33
N PRO A 15 13.76 5.94 -10.21
CA PRO A 15 13.26 7.21 -10.73
C PRO A 15 12.90 7.11 -12.21
N ALA A 16 11.84 7.80 -12.62
CA ALA A 16 11.34 7.81 -14.00
C ALA A 16 11.09 6.41 -14.60
N GLY A 17 10.88 5.37 -13.78
CA GLY A 17 10.64 4.00 -14.23
C GLY A 17 11.90 3.19 -14.57
N GLY A 18 13.09 3.74 -14.35
CA GLY A 18 14.36 3.07 -14.67
C GLY A 18 14.81 3.28 -16.12
N CYS A 19 16.13 3.32 -16.32
CA CYS A 19 16.77 3.55 -17.62
C CYS A 19 17.13 2.23 -18.32
N THR A 20 17.23 1.13 -17.57
CA THR A 20 17.57 -0.19 -18.12
C THR A 20 16.36 -1.13 -18.09
N VAL A 21 16.38 -2.14 -18.97
CA VAL A 21 15.36 -3.21 -19.01
C VAL A 21 15.26 -3.92 -17.65
N LYS A 22 16.38 -4.11 -16.95
CA LYS A 22 16.39 -4.76 -15.63
C LYS A 22 15.70 -3.90 -14.56
N GLU A 23 15.93 -2.59 -14.57
CA GLU A 23 15.28 -1.65 -13.65
C GLU A 23 13.78 -1.54 -13.92
N GLN A 24 13.38 -1.52 -15.18
CA GLN A 24 11.97 -1.51 -15.59
C GLN A 24 11.26 -2.80 -15.18
N PHE A 25 11.91 -3.95 -15.39
CA PHE A 25 11.38 -5.25 -14.96
C PHE A 25 11.21 -5.31 -13.44
N TYR A 26 12.19 -4.80 -12.69
CA TYR A 26 12.08 -4.67 -11.23
C TYR A 26 10.88 -3.79 -10.83
N GLY A 27 10.72 -2.62 -11.45
CA GLY A 27 9.59 -1.73 -11.22
C GLY A 27 8.25 -2.42 -11.48
N TYR A 28 8.14 -3.14 -12.59
CA TYR A 28 6.95 -3.93 -12.93
C TYR A 28 6.62 -4.99 -11.86
N CYS A 29 7.61 -5.81 -11.45
CA CYS A 29 7.41 -6.81 -10.41
C CYS A 29 6.95 -6.17 -9.09
N LEU A 30 7.57 -5.05 -8.71
CA LEU A 30 7.24 -4.32 -7.50
C LEU A 30 5.82 -3.75 -7.54
N SER A 31 5.43 -3.09 -8.64
CA SER A 31 4.05 -2.59 -8.83
C SER A 31 3.02 -3.73 -8.87
N SER A 32 3.34 -4.86 -9.50
CA SER A 32 2.45 -6.02 -9.56
C SER A 32 2.21 -6.61 -8.18
N ALA A 33 3.25 -6.78 -7.37
CA ALA A 33 3.11 -7.24 -5.99
C ALA A 33 2.29 -6.26 -5.14
N ARG A 34 2.53 -4.95 -5.30
CA ARG A 34 1.75 -3.91 -4.62
C ARG A 34 0.28 -3.94 -4.96
N MET A 35 -0.08 -4.10 -6.23
CA MET A 35 -1.48 -4.17 -6.65
C MET A 35 -2.24 -5.26 -5.90
N VAL A 36 -1.64 -6.45 -5.73
CA VAL A 36 -2.26 -7.54 -4.95
C VAL A 36 -2.45 -7.12 -3.49
N ILE A 37 -1.44 -6.52 -2.88
CA ILE A 37 -1.48 -6.07 -1.49
C ILE A 37 -2.55 -4.98 -1.28
N GLU A 38 -2.58 -3.96 -2.14
CA GLU A 38 -3.55 -2.86 -2.11
C GLU A 38 -4.98 -3.37 -2.30
N CYS A 39 -5.19 -4.27 -3.27
CA CYS A 39 -6.50 -4.89 -3.47
C CYS A 39 -6.95 -5.70 -2.24
N SER A 40 -6.07 -6.50 -1.63
CA SER A 40 -6.40 -7.28 -0.43
C SER A 40 -6.74 -6.39 0.76
N PHE A 41 -5.95 -5.35 1.03
CA PHE A 41 -6.22 -4.41 2.12
C PHE A 41 -7.47 -3.56 1.87
N GLY A 42 -7.71 -3.13 0.63
CA GLY A 42 -8.93 -2.41 0.25
C GLY A 42 -10.19 -3.26 0.50
N ARG A 43 -10.16 -4.55 0.19
CA ARG A 43 -11.26 -5.48 0.51
C ARG A 43 -11.43 -5.70 2.01
N LEU A 44 -10.32 -5.85 2.74
CA LEU A 44 -10.35 -6.03 4.19
C LEU A 44 -10.98 -4.82 4.90
N LYS A 45 -10.49 -3.61 4.64
CA LYS A 45 -11.05 -2.37 5.19
C LYS A 45 -12.46 -2.11 4.67
N GLY A 46 -12.71 -2.49 3.42
CA GLY A 46 -14.02 -2.50 2.79
C GLY A 46 -15.06 -3.26 3.62
N ARG A 47 -14.69 -4.47 4.07
CA ARG A 47 -15.53 -5.40 4.85
C ARG A 47 -15.61 -5.02 6.32
N PHE A 48 -14.50 -4.59 6.93
CA PHE A 48 -14.42 -4.22 8.34
C PHE A 48 -14.25 -2.71 8.48
N GLY A 49 -15.37 -1.99 8.52
CA GLY A 49 -15.39 -0.53 8.66
C GLY A 49 -14.63 0.01 9.87
N ALA A 50 -14.44 -0.81 10.91
CA ALA A 50 -13.62 -0.48 12.07
C ALA A 50 -12.14 -0.18 11.72
N LEU A 51 -11.60 -0.81 10.66
CA LEU A 51 -10.21 -0.62 10.22
C LEU A 51 -10.02 0.64 9.37
N ARG A 52 -11.10 1.33 8.99
CA ARG A 52 -11.05 2.56 8.18
C ARG A 52 -10.73 3.78 9.02
N ARG A 53 -11.09 3.73 10.30
CA ARG A 53 -10.90 4.83 11.25
C ARG A 53 -9.74 4.52 12.18
N GLU A 54 -9.17 5.59 12.72
CA GLU A 54 -8.25 5.49 13.85
C GLU A 54 -8.95 4.74 14.99
N MET A 55 -8.29 3.69 15.49
CA MET A 55 -8.78 2.92 16.62
C MET A 55 -8.15 3.47 17.90
N ASP A 56 -8.98 3.87 18.85
CA ASP A 56 -8.55 4.27 20.20
C ASP A 56 -8.23 3.02 21.04
N ILE A 57 -7.15 2.34 20.69
CA ILE A 57 -6.67 1.13 21.35
C ILE A 57 -5.17 1.22 21.62
N ASN A 58 -4.71 0.48 22.63
CA ASN A 58 -3.28 0.35 22.88
C ASN A 58 -2.59 -0.34 21.70
N ILE A 59 -1.46 0.21 21.26
CA ILE A 59 -0.69 -0.33 20.12
C ILE A 59 -0.26 -1.79 20.32
N ASN A 60 -0.11 -2.24 21.56
CA ASN A 60 0.21 -3.64 21.88
C ASN A 60 -0.98 -4.59 21.67
N GLU A 61 -2.21 -4.09 21.71
CA GLU A 61 -3.45 -4.86 21.51
C GLU A 61 -3.90 -4.85 20.04
N LEU A 62 -3.45 -3.86 19.25
CA LEU A 62 -3.76 -3.73 17.82
C LEU A 62 -3.49 -5.01 17.00
N PRO A 63 -2.36 -5.74 17.18
CA PRO A 63 -2.13 -6.98 16.45
C PRO A 63 -3.21 -8.04 16.68
N GLN A 64 -3.75 -8.13 17.90
CA GLN A 64 -4.79 -9.10 18.23
C GLN A 64 -6.09 -8.76 17.48
N VAL A 65 -6.46 -7.48 17.41
CA VAL A 65 -7.62 -7.00 16.64
C VAL A 65 -7.44 -7.31 15.15
N LEU A 66 -6.27 -7.02 14.59
CA LEU A 66 -5.98 -7.29 13.18
C LEU A 66 -6.07 -8.79 12.85
N HIS A 67 -5.49 -9.65 13.69
CA HIS A 67 -5.61 -11.09 13.53
C HIS A 67 -7.07 -11.56 13.60
N ALA A 68 -7.85 -11.02 14.54
CA ALA A 68 -9.28 -11.31 14.65
C ALA A 68 -10.08 -10.87 13.41
N CYS A 69 -9.65 -9.83 12.67
CA CYS A 69 -10.25 -9.44 11.40
C CYS A 69 -9.82 -10.35 10.24
N PHE A 70 -8.58 -10.84 10.21
CA PHE A 70 -8.09 -11.69 9.11
C PHE A 70 -8.78 -13.05 9.04
N ILE A 71 -9.13 -13.66 10.16
CA ILE A 71 -9.81 -14.96 10.18
C ILE A 71 -11.18 -14.92 9.46
N PRO A 72 -12.14 -14.07 9.85
CA PRO A 72 -13.42 -13.96 9.15
C PRO A 72 -13.27 -13.39 7.75
N HIS A 73 -12.29 -12.50 7.49
CA HIS A 73 -11.97 -12.05 6.14
C HIS A 73 -11.66 -13.24 5.22
N ASN A 74 -10.67 -14.05 5.60
CA ASN A 74 -10.20 -15.18 4.80
C ASN A 74 -11.31 -16.22 4.63
N PHE A 75 -12.12 -16.44 5.66
CA PHE A 75 -13.30 -17.29 5.55
C PHE A 75 -14.27 -16.78 4.47
N CYS A 76 -14.62 -15.49 4.48
CA CYS A 76 -15.46 -14.89 3.45
C CYS A 76 -14.83 -15.00 2.04
N GLU A 77 -13.52 -14.76 1.90
CA GLU A 77 -12.81 -14.85 0.62
C GLU A 77 -12.82 -16.29 0.06
N ILE A 78 -12.57 -17.30 0.90
CA ILE A 78 -12.62 -18.72 0.50
C ILE A 78 -14.04 -19.12 0.05
N ASN A 79 -15.06 -18.62 0.75
CA ASN A 79 -16.46 -18.86 0.41
C ASN A 79 -16.97 -18.00 -0.75
N LYS A 80 -16.12 -17.16 -1.35
CA LYS A 80 -16.47 -16.21 -2.42
C LYS A 80 -17.64 -15.30 -2.02
N ASP A 81 -17.72 -14.95 -0.73
CA ASP A 81 -18.72 -14.05 -0.20
C ASP A 81 -18.49 -12.63 -0.76
N PRO A 82 -19.40 -12.13 -1.61
CA PRO A 82 -19.18 -10.91 -2.35
C PRO A 82 -19.19 -9.70 -1.41
N LEU A 83 -18.18 -8.84 -1.56
CA LEU A 83 -18.19 -7.51 -0.96
C LEU A 83 -18.70 -6.52 -2.02
N PRO A 84 -19.74 -5.70 -1.74
CA PRO A 84 -20.23 -4.73 -2.70
C PRO A 84 -19.11 -3.79 -3.15
N GLN A 85 -19.01 -3.59 -4.47
CA GLN A 85 -17.93 -2.82 -5.10
C GLN A 85 -17.84 -1.39 -4.55
N GLU A 86 -18.97 -0.79 -4.20
CA GLU A 86 -19.06 0.53 -3.57
C GLU A 86 -18.21 0.66 -2.30
N TYR A 87 -18.12 -0.40 -1.49
CA TYR A 87 -17.29 -0.39 -0.28
C TYR A 87 -15.80 -0.39 -0.61
N ILE A 88 -15.40 -1.07 -1.68
CA ILE A 88 -14.01 -1.11 -2.16
C ILE A 88 -13.66 0.25 -2.77
N ASP A 89 -14.53 0.79 -3.62
CA ASP A 89 -14.32 2.08 -4.28
C ASP A 89 -14.23 3.22 -3.27
N CYS A 90 -15.05 3.18 -2.22
CA CYS A 90 -14.99 4.14 -1.11
C CYS A 90 -13.62 4.08 -0.41
N GLU A 91 -13.08 2.88 -0.16
CA GLU A 91 -11.75 2.73 0.44
C GLU A 91 -10.63 3.19 -0.47
N MET A 92 -10.68 2.86 -1.76
CA MET A 92 -9.68 3.31 -2.73
C MET A 92 -9.66 4.84 -2.87
N ARG A 93 -10.82 5.49 -2.76
CA ARG A 93 -10.94 6.96 -2.74
C ARG A 93 -10.33 7.52 -1.46
N TYR A 94 -10.70 6.98 -0.31
CA TYR A 94 -10.17 7.40 0.98
C TYR A 94 -8.64 7.28 1.04
N GLU A 95 -8.07 6.14 0.65
CA GLU A 95 -6.61 5.97 0.63
C GLU A 95 -5.92 6.98 -0.29
N ARG A 96 -6.49 7.27 -1.47
CA ARG A 96 -5.92 8.26 -2.40
C ARG A 96 -5.92 9.67 -1.83
N GLU A 97 -6.96 10.05 -1.10
CA GLU A 97 -7.09 11.38 -0.50
C GLU A 97 -6.11 11.61 0.66
N PHE A 98 -5.83 10.57 1.44
CA PHE A 98 -5.00 10.67 2.65
C PHE A 98 -3.59 10.10 2.49
N GLN A 99 -3.19 9.68 1.29
CA GLN A 99 -1.81 9.26 1.02
C GLN A 99 -0.86 10.47 1.11
N PRO A 100 0.28 10.36 1.80
CA PRO A 100 1.26 11.44 1.87
C PRO A 100 1.72 11.85 0.46
N VAL A 101 1.73 13.16 0.19
CA VAL A 101 2.12 13.73 -1.10
C VAL A 101 3.53 13.28 -1.44
N ALA A 102 3.75 12.98 -2.72
CA ALA A 102 5.02 12.45 -3.15
C ALA A 102 6.19 13.35 -2.79
N ALA A 103 7.17 12.84 -2.04
CA ALA A 103 8.43 13.55 -1.83
C ALA A 103 9.10 13.76 -3.19
N THR A 104 8.98 14.96 -3.75
CA THR A 104 9.63 15.35 -5.01
C THR A 104 11.13 15.17 -4.83
N PRO A 105 11.81 14.36 -5.66
CA PRO A 105 13.25 14.26 -5.57
C PRO A 105 13.85 15.64 -5.84
N GLY A 106 14.53 16.20 -4.84
CA GLY A 106 15.32 17.40 -5.00
C GLY A 106 16.29 17.20 -6.16
N ARG A 107 16.25 18.13 -7.11
CA ARG A 107 17.16 18.27 -8.25
C ARG A 107 18.60 18.16 -7.71
N GLN A 108 19.24 17.00 -7.84
CA GLN A 108 20.68 16.90 -7.65
C GLN A 108 21.30 17.71 -8.80
N GLN A 109 21.60 18.98 -8.53
CA GLN A 109 22.52 19.73 -9.37
C GLN A 109 23.84 19.01 -9.26
N SER A 110 24.19 18.26 -10.30
CA SER A 110 25.56 17.86 -10.59
C SER A 110 26.39 19.14 -10.60
N LYS A 111 27.11 19.41 -9.51
CA LYS A 111 28.25 20.30 -9.58
C LYS A 111 29.34 19.49 -10.24
N GLU A 112 29.56 19.76 -11.52
CA GLU A 112 30.83 19.50 -12.18
C GLU A 112 31.94 20.07 -11.30
N ILE A 113 32.91 19.23 -10.94
CA ILE A 113 34.19 19.69 -10.43
C ILE A 113 35.17 19.44 -11.58
N GLN A 114 35.51 20.53 -12.26
CA GLN A 114 36.80 20.69 -12.95
C GLN A 114 37.93 20.74 -11.93
#